data_AF-A0A9D7E515-F1
#
_entry.id   AF-A0A9D7E515-F1
#
_cell.length_a   1.000
_cell.length_b   1.000
_cell.length_c   1.000
_cell.angle_alpha   90.00
_cell.angle_beta   90.00
_cell.angle_gamma   90.00
#
_symmetry.space_group_name_H-M   'P 1'
#
loop_
_entity.id
_entity.type
_entity.pdbx_description
1 polymer ?
#
loop_
_entity_poly.entity_id
_entity_poly.type
_entity_poly.pdbx_seq_one_letter_code
_entity_poly.pdbx_strand_id
1 'polypeptide(L)'
;MNPNRVNDVANVFVVNSITTTEGTACGYAYYPNGVANTNNHILMDIECMDGPEDNTLEHEFGHFFDLPHTHGNTNNGTTTELVNGSNCTTDGDLFCDTPADPNLSGVVNTSCAYTGTATDANGQVYSPNTALFMSYSHKPCRTAFSAQQIAKMNLTVSPLGSISRRTLNCTNCPAVATYNDPISTAAHMCSRTTTGGTSSSRTLI
;
A
#
# COMPACT_ATOMS: atom_id res chain seq x y z
N MET A 1 -24.97 6.30 -9.40
CA MET A 1 -23.61 6.77 -9.05
C MET A 1 -23.62 7.13 -7.57
N ASN A 2 -22.61 6.72 -6.80
CA ASN A 2 -22.49 7.13 -5.40
C ASN A 2 -22.24 8.65 -5.36
N PRO A 3 -23.09 9.44 -4.70
CA PRO A 3 -22.99 10.91 -4.69
C PRO A 3 -21.70 11.43 -4.03
N ASN A 4 -21.00 10.58 -3.26
CA ASN A 4 -19.77 10.92 -2.56
C ASN A 4 -18.50 10.61 -3.36
N ARG A 5 -18.62 10.12 -4.60
CA ARG A 5 -17.45 9.92 -5.47
C ARG A 5 -17.07 11.23 -6.14
N VAL A 6 -15.82 11.60 -5.98
CA VAL A 6 -15.20 12.72 -6.70
C VAL A 6 -14.33 12.14 -7.81
N ASN A 7 -14.45 12.69 -9.02
CA ASN A 7 -13.60 12.30 -10.15
C ASN A 7 -12.17 12.79 -9.94
N ASP A 8 -11.21 12.13 -10.59
CA ASP A 8 -9.81 12.60 -10.68
C ASP A 8 -9.07 12.71 -9.34
N VAL A 9 -9.56 12.00 -8.32
CA VAL A 9 -8.96 11.92 -6.97
C VAL A 9 -9.00 10.49 -6.44
N ALA A 10 -8.11 10.18 -5.49
CA ALA A 10 -8.18 8.94 -4.72
C ALA A 10 -9.33 9.06 -3.71
N ASN A 11 -10.40 8.29 -3.90
CA ASN A 11 -11.53 8.28 -2.98
C ASN A 11 -11.27 7.27 -1.86
N VAL A 12 -11.33 7.72 -0.60
CA VAL A 12 -11.28 6.84 0.58
C VAL A 12 -12.67 6.85 1.24
N PHE A 13 -13.32 5.68 1.33
CA PHE A 13 -14.59 5.52 2.02
C PHE A 13 -14.36 4.83 3.36
N VAL A 14 -14.72 5.51 4.44
CA VAL A 14 -14.67 4.95 5.79
C VAL A 14 -16.03 4.36 6.13
N VAL A 15 -16.06 3.10 6.55
CA VAL A 15 -17.27 2.33 6.85
C VAL A 15 -17.13 1.63 8.20
N ASN A 16 -18.26 1.15 8.77
CA ASN A 16 -18.24 0.46 10.07
C ASN A 16 -17.74 -0.98 10.00
N SER A 17 -17.77 -1.60 8.82
CA SER A 17 -17.21 -2.93 8.60
C SER A 17 -17.05 -3.23 7.11
N ILE A 18 -16.03 -4.03 6.78
CA ILE A 18 -15.80 -4.58 5.44
C ILE A 18 -15.87 -6.10 5.52
N THR A 19 -16.72 -6.73 4.70
CA THR A 19 -16.80 -8.19 4.60
C THR A 19 -16.41 -8.63 3.20
N THR A 20 -15.46 -9.55 3.12
CA THR A 20 -14.96 -10.19 1.91
C THR A 20 -15.32 -11.67 1.91
N THR A 21 -15.01 -12.38 0.83
CA THR A 21 -15.14 -13.84 0.77
C THR A 21 -14.19 -14.56 1.73
N GLU A 22 -13.16 -13.88 2.24
CA GLU A 22 -12.16 -14.42 3.16
C GLU A 22 -12.42 -14.03 4.63
N GLY A 23 -13.47 -13.24 4.89
CA GLY A 23 -13.84 -12.76 6.22
C GLY A 23 -13.87 -11.23 6.32
N THR A 24 -13.74 -10.72 7.54
CA THR A 24 -13.72 -9.27 7.81
C THR A 24 -12.35 -8.69 7.45
N ALA A 25 -12.32 -7.49 6.87
CA ALA A 25 -11.08 -6.80 6.49
C ALA A 25 -11.01 -5.40 7.11
N CYS A 26 -9.80 -4.96 7.46
CA CYS A 26 -9.55 -3.59 7.93
C CYS A 26 -9.53 -2.56 6.79
N GLY A 27 -9.19 -2.99 5.58
CA GLY A 27 -9.03 -2.15 4.41
C GLY A 27 -9.22 -2.97 3.13
N TYR A 28 -9.51 -2.29 2.03
CA TYR A 28 -9.50 -2.89 0.71
C TYR A 28 -9.29 -1.83 -0.38
N ALA A 29 -8.32 -2.04 -1.26
CA ALA A 29 -8.09 -1.22 -2.43
C ALA A 29 -8.24 -2.00 -3.74
N TYR A 30 -8.78 -1.31 -4.75
CA TYR A 30 -8.79 -1.80 -6.12
C TYR A 30 -7.46 -1.49 -6.82
N TYR A 31 -6.79 -2.53 -7.32
CA TYR A 31 -5.63 -2.38 -8.20
C TYR A 31 -5.98 -1.60 -9.48
N PRO A 32 -5.04 -0.87 -10.08
CA PRO A 32 -5.28 -0.23 -11.38
C PRO A 32 -5.48 -1.29 -12.47
N ASN A 33 -6.69 -1.40 -13.00
CA ASN A 33 -7.04 -2.43 -13.99
C ASN A 33 -7.13 -1.90 -15.43
N GLY A 34 -6.42 -0.81 -15.76
CA GLY A 34 -6.27 -0.30 -17.13
C GLY A 34 -7.54 0.28 -17.77
N VAL A 35 -8.71 0.06 -17.17
CA VAL A 35 -9.98 0.68 -17.55
C VAL A 35 -10.18 1.87 -16.62
N ALA A 36 -10.67 2.99 -17.15
CA ALA A 36 -11.22 4.09 -16.35
C ALA A 36 -12.50 3.61 -15.63
N ASN A 37 -12.38 2.57 -14.81
CA ASN A 37 -13.47 2.00 -14.07
C ASN A 37 -13.76 2.93 -12.89
N THR A 38 -15.04 3.03 -12.57
CA THR A 38 -15.55 3.93 -11.53
C THR A 38 -15.23 3.48 -10.10
N ASN A 39 -14.52 2.38 -9.92
CA ASN A 39 -14.16 1.76 -8.65
C ASN A 39 -12.71 2.07 -8.23
N ASN A 40 -12.16 3.21 -8.61
CA ASN A 40 -10.90 3.74 -8.07
C ASN A 40 -11.10 4.28 -6.65
N HIS A 41 -11.23 3.40 -5.68
CA HIS A 41 -11.42 3.77 -4.28
C HIS A 41 -10.77 2.79 -3.33
N ILE A 42 -10.52 3.28 -2.13
CA ILE A 42 -10.08 2.54 -0.97
C ILE A 42 -11.28 2.47 -0.01
N LEU A 43 -11.53 1.30 0.55
CA LEU A 43 -12.43 1.11 1.67
C LEU A 43 -11.61 0.96 2.94
N MET A 44 -12.02 1.62 4.02
CA MET A 44 -11.40 1.51 5.33
C MET A 44 -12.46 1.19 6.37
N ASP A 45 -12.17 0.22 7.23
CA ASP A 45 -12.92 0.01 8.47
C ASP A 45 -12.50 1.10 9.46
N ILE A 46 -13.48 1.79 10.05
CA ILE A 46 -13.27 2.87 11.01
C ILE A 46 -12.44 2.40 12.22
N GLU A 47 -12.65 1.17 12.69
CA GLU A 47 -11.92 0.62 13.84
C GLU A 47 -10.44 0.39 13.55
N CYS A 48 -10.04 0.38 12.27
CA CYS A 48 -8.65 0.19 11.84
C CYS A 48 -7.97 1.51 11.42
N MET A 49 -8.57 2.66 11.77
CA MET A 49 -8.02 4.01 11.56
C MET A 49 -7.78 4.79 12.86
N ASP A 50 -8.24 4.27 14.01
CA ASP A 50 -8.25 5.01 15.28
C ASP A 50 -6.97 4.82 16.13
N GLY A 51 -6.08 3.90 15.75
CA GLY A 51 -4.83 3.63 16.46
C GLY A 51 -3.63 4.45 15.96
N PRO A 52 -2.72 4.89 16.84
CA PRO A 52 -1.51 5.65 16.44
C PRO A 52 -0.50 4.83 15.62
N GLU A 53 -0.65 3.51 15.61
CA GLU A 53 0.23 2.55 14.90
C GLU A 53 -0.52 1.86 13.75
N ASP A 54 -1.76 2.27 13.47
CA ASP A 54 -2.53 1.75 12.36
C ASP A 54 -2.02 2.32 11.04
N ASN A 55 -1.38 1.47 10.25
CA ASN A 55 -0.92 1.78 8.90
C ASN A 55 -1.66 0.97 7.82
N THR A 56 -2.91 0.64 8.11
CA THR A 56 -3.81 -0.02 7.16
C THR A 56 -4.02 0.87 5.94
N LEU A 57 -4.19 2.18 6.12
CA LEU A 57 -4.44 3.10 5.02
C LEU A 57 -3.24 3.17 4.06
N GLU A 58 -2.02 3.22 4.58
CA GLU A 58 -0.77 3.20 3.81
C GLU A 58 -0.67 1.90 3.01
N HIS A 59 -0.96 0.76 3.64
CA HIS A 59 -0.99 -0.54 2.96
C HIS A 59 -1.98 -0.55 1.78
N GLU A 60 -3.21 -0.08 2.01
CA GLU A 60 -4.22 0.01 0.95
C GLU A 60 -3.84 1.01 -0.15
N PHE A 61 -3.16 2.11 0.20
CA PHE A 61 -2.61 3.01 -0.80
C PHE A 61 -1.52 2.35 -1.65
N GLY A 62 -0.72 1.44 -1.10
CA GLY A 62 0.21 0.65 -1.88
C GLY A 62 -0.50 -0.18 -2.95
N HIS A 63 -1.51 -0.96 -2.58
CA HIS A 63 -2.35 -1.70 -3.54
C HIS A 63 -3.04 -0.79 -4.55
N PHE A 64 -3.58 0.33 -4.07
CA PHE A 64 -4.13 1.38 -4.93
C PHE A 64 -3.06 1.80 -5.95
N PHE A 65 -1.80 1.95 -5.59
CA PHE A 65 -0.74 2.30 -6.53
C PHE A 65 0.03 1.10 -7.12
N ASP A 66 -0.65 -0.04 -7.32
CA ASP A 66 -0.15 -1.23 -8.04
C ASP A 66 0.99 -1.97 -7.34
N LEU A 67 1.04 -1.91 -6.01
CA LEU A 67 1.99 -2.71 -5.23
C LEU A 67 1.33 -4.01 -4.77
N PRO A 68 1.92 -5.18 -5.07
CA PRO A 68 1.55 -6.44 -4.43
C PRO A 68 2.03 -6.50 -2.97
N HIS A 69 1.61 -7.53 -2.23
CA HIS A 69 2.26 -7.82 -0.96
C HIS A 69 3.71 -8.23 -1.20
N THR A 70 4.58 -8.02 -0.22
CA THR A 70 5.99 -8.45 -0.26
C THR A 70 6.15 -9.96 -0.45
N HIS A 71 5.19 -10.75 0.01
CA HIS A 71 5.14 -12.20 -0.15
C HIS A 71 4.36 -12.65 -1.42
N GLY A 72 4.10 -11.73 -2.35
CA GLY A 72 3.46 -12.01 -3.64
C GLY A 72 1.98 -11.63 -3.74
N ASN A 73 1.31 -12.22 -4.74
CA ASN A 73 -0.05 -11.82 -5.16
C ASN A 73 -1.19 -12.51 -4.39
N THR A 74 -0.86 -13.32 -3.39
CA THR A 74 -1.83 -14.03 -2.54
C THR A 74 -1.73 -13.54 -1.11
N ASN A 75 -2.83 -13.59 -0.35
CA ASN A 75 -2.82 -13.24 1.08
C ASN A 75 -2.17 -14.33 1.95
N ASN A 76 -1.95 -15.52 1.37
CA ASN A 76 -1.52 -16.72 2.05
C ASN A 76 -0.34 -17.36 1.32
N GLY A 77 0.46 -18.12 2.08
CA GLY A 77 1.57 -18.89 1.55
C GLY A 77 2.81 -18.05 1.25
N THR A 78 3.75 -18.66 0.56
CA THR A 78 5.05 -18.11 0.18
C THR A 78 5.25 -18.35 -1.31
N THR A 79 5.86 -17.40 -2.00
CA THR A 79 6.28 -17.53 -3.40
C THR A 79 7.51 -18.44 -3.53
N THR A 80 8.07 -18.58 -4.73
CA THR A 80 9.34 -19.29 -4.95
C THR A 80 10.53 -18.33 -5.01
N GLU A 81 10.37 -17.10 -4.52
CA GLU A 81 11.44 -16.10 -4.48
C GLU A 81 12.60 -16.59 -3.62
N LEU A 82 13.81 -16.52 -4.18
CA LEU A 82 15.03 -16.99 -3.55
C LEU A 82 15.63 -15.88 -2.69
N VAL A 83 16.15 -16.25 -1.52
CA VAL A 83 16.75 -15.31 -0.55
C VAL A 83 17.92 -14.54 -1.16
N ASN A 84 18.62 -15.13 -2.12
CA ASN A 84 19.72 -14.48 -2.82
C ASN A 84 19.28 -13.44 -3.87
N GLY A 85 17.98 -13.25 -4.10
CA GLY A 85 17.41 -12.29 -5.04
C GLY A 85 17.60 -12.64 -6.52
N SER A 86 18.05 -13.85 -6.86
CA SER A 86 18.33 -14.21 -8.26
C SER A 86 17.10 -14.27 -9.17
N ASN A 87 15.90 -14.38 -8.61
CA ASN A 87 14.61 -14.40 -9.32
C ASN A 87 13.64 -13.28 -8.90
N CYS A 88 14.10 -12.25 -8.17
CA CYS A 88 13.26 -11.13 -7.68
C CYS A 88 12.52 -10.36 -8.79
N THR A 89 12.99 -10.42 -10.05
CA THR A 89 12.30 -9.77 -11.18
C THR A 89 11.14 -10.59 -11.75
N THR A 90 10.99 -11.85 -11.32
CA THR A 90 10.04 -12.82 -11.87
C THR A 90 9.19 -13.51 -10.83
N ASP A 91 9.48 -13.29 -9.55
CA ASP A 91 8.87 -13.95 -8.42
C ASP A 91 8.75 -12.99 -7.22
N GLY A 92 8.07 -13.40 -6.16
CA GLY A 92 7.84 -12.54 -5.00
C GLY A 92 6.91 -11.38 -5.34
N ASP A 93 7.29 -10.19 -4.92
CA ASP A 93 6.58 -8.94 -5.17
C ASP A 93 7.09 -8.18 -6.41
N LEU A 94 8.02 -8.79 -7.14
CA LEU A 94 8.68 -8.26 -8.35
C LEU A 94 9.60 -7.05 -8.10
N PHE A 95 10.01 -6.82 -6.85
CA PHE A 95 11.01 -5.83 -6.48
C PHE A 95 12.28 -6.51 -5.98
N CYS A 96 13.43 -6.02 -6.43
CA CYS A 96 14.72 -6.58 -6.01
C CYS A 96 15.35 -5.83 -4.83
N ASP A 97 14.71 -4.76 -4.36
CA ASP A 97 15.10 -4.03 -3.14
C ASP A 97 14.24 -4.42 -1.93
N THR A 98 13.29 -5.33 -2.12
CA THR A 98 12.55 -6.04 -1.08
C THR A 98 13.21 -7.42 -0.93
N PRO A 99 13.66 -7.79 0.28
CA PRO A 99 14.14 -9.16 0.51
C PRO A 99 12.98 -10.15 0.44
N ALA A 100 13.25 -11.36 -0.04
CA ALA A 100 12.26 -12.43 -0.16
C ALA A 100 11.47 -12.64 1.15
N ASP A 101 10.14 -12.63 1.03
CA ASP A 101 9.22 -12.63 2.17
C ASP A 101 8.42 -13.94 2.22
N PRO A 102 8.58 -14.76 3.29
CA PRO A 102 7.85 -16.00 3.46
C PRO A 102 6.42 -15.86 3.99
N ASN A 103 5.84 -14.66 3.92
CA ASN A 103 4.64 -14.20 4.62
C ASN A 103 4.87 -14.03 6.13
N LEU A 104 4.85 -12.77 6.57
CA LEU A 104 5.21 -12.38 7.94
C LEU A 104 4.06 -12.48 8.95
N SER A 105 2.89 -12.95 8.53
CA SER A 105 1.72 -13.08 9.41
C SER A 105 2.02 -13.97 10.61
N GLY A 106 1.97 -13.39 11.82
CA GLY A 106 2.19 -14.12 13.08
C GLY A 106 3.63 -14.54 13.37
N VAL A 107 4.62 -14.11 12.60
CA VAL A 107 6.05 -14.52 12.74
C VAL A 107 6.99 -13.33 12.93
N VAL A 108 6.47 -12.20 13.38
CA VAL A 108 7.23 -11.01 13.79
C VAL A 108 6.86 -10.66 15.23
N ASN A 109 7.87 -10.50 16.09
CA ASN A 109 7.65 -10.18 17.49
C ASN A 109 7.47 -8.68 17.73
N THR A 110 7.17 -8.29 18.97
CA THR A 110 6.97 -6.89 19.38
C THR A 110 8.21 -6.02 19.26
N SER A 111 9.41 -6.62 19.16
CA SER A 111 10.67 -5.94 18.87
C SER A 111 10.94 -5.82 17.36
N CYS A 112 9.94 -6.08 16.52
CA CYS A 112 10.01 -6.03 15.06
C CYS A 112 11.03 -6.98 14.43
N ALA A 113 11.42 -8.03 15.15
CA ALA A 113 12.30 -9.07 14.63
C ALA A 113 11.47 -10.21 14.04
N TYR A 114 11.88 -10.65 12.85
CA TYR A 114 11.39 -11.90 12.27
C TYR A 114 11.84 -13.09 13.13
N THR A 115 10.90 -13.93 13.53
CA THR A 115 11.13 -15.10 14.39
C THR A 115 10.91 -16.43 13.67
N GLY A 116 10.60 -16.39 12.36
CA GLY A 116 10.41 -17.59 11.57
C GLY A 116 11.73 -18.28 11.23
N THR A 117 11.62 -19.54 10.83
CA THR A 117 12.75 -20.41 10.45
C THR A 117 12.60 -20.98 9.05
N ALA A 118 11.70 -20.39 8.24
CA ALA A 118 11.46 -20.84 6.88
C ALA A 118 12.73 -20.67 6.03
N THR A 119 12.87 -21.53 5.02
CA THR A 119 13.97 -21.52 4.06
C THR A 119 13.44 -21.54 2.64
N ASP A 120 14.18 -20.94 1.71
CA ASP A 120 13.88 -21.06 0.28
C ASP A 120 14.24 -22.44 -0.29
N ALA A 121 14.06 -22.61 -1.60
CA ALA A 121 14.39 -23.85 -2.32
C ALA A 121 15.88 -24.23 -2.30
N ASN A 122 16.77 -23.28 -1.97
CA ASN A 122 18.21 -23.49 -1.84
C ASN A 122 18.63 -23.76 -0.38
N GLY A 123 17.68 -23.82 0.56
CA GLY A 123 17.94 -24.00 1.99
C GLY A 123 18.46 -22.74 2.67
N GLN A 124 18.34 -21.57 2.05
CA GLN A 124 18.72 -20.30 2.67
C GLN A 124 17.58 -19.81 3.57
N VAL A 125 17.90 -19.45 4.82
CA VAL A 125 16.91 -18.92 5.76
C VAL A 125 16.47 -17.53 5.32
N TYR A 126 15.16 -17.28 5.31
CA TYR A 126 14.63 -15.95 4.98
C TYR A 126 15.06 -14.90 6.00
N SER A 127 15.39 -13.71 5.51
CA SER A 127 15.64 -12.51 6.32
C SER A 127 14.83 -11.34 5.76
N PRO A 128 13.49 -11.38 5.94
CA PRO A 128 12.59 -10.42 5.32
C PRO A 128 12.66 -9.05 6.00
N ASN A 129 12.23 -8.01 5.29
CA ASN A 129 12.13 -6.67 5.87
C ASN A 129 10.77 -6.46 6.55
N THR A 130 10.77 -6.52 7.89
CA THR A 130 9.57 -6.35 8.73
C THR A 130 9.02 -4.93 8.76
N ALA A 131 9.74 -3.95 8.18
CA ALA A 131 9.37 -2.54 8.18
C ALA A 131 8.57 -2.09 6.96
N LEU A 132 8.35 -2.98 5.97
CA LEU A 132 7.63 -2.61 4.75
C LEU A 132 6.11 -2.58 4.97
N PHE A 133 5.46 -1.50 4.55
CA PHE A 133 3.99 -1.36 4.62
C PHE A 133 3.27 -2.49 3.88
N MET A 134 3.81 -2.98 2.77
CA MET A 134 3.22 -4.05 1.96
C MET A 134 3.42 -5.47 2.53
N SER A 135 4.07 -5.60 3.70
CA SER A 135 4.18 -6.88 4.39
C SER A 135 3.03 -7.12 5.35
N TYR A 136 2.83 -8.38 5.73
CA TYR A 136 1.95 -8.80 6.83
C TYR A 136 2.67 -8.83 8.18
N SER A 137 3.72 -7.99 8.31
CA SER A 137 4.39 -7.75 9.59
C SER A 137 3.44 -7.13 10.62
N HIS A 138 3.85 -7.17 11.89
CA HIS A 138 3.16 -6.50 12.98
C HIS A 138 3.03 -5.00 12.68
N LYS A 139 1.80 -4.44 12.72
CA LYS A 139 1.53 -3.06 12.29
C LYS A 139 2.53 -2.01 12.82
N PRO A 140 2.87 -1.97 14.13
CA PRO A 140 3.81 -0.99 14.69
C PRO A 140 5.23 -1.04 14.11
N CYS A 141 5.58 -2.14 13.44
CA CYS A 141 6.89 -2.31 12.81
C CYS A 141 6.95 -1.72 11.41
N ARG A 142 5.82 -1.58 10.72
CA ARG A 142 5.76 -1.11 9.34
C ARG A 142 5.89 0.42 9.30
N THR A 143 6.86 0.92 8.55
CA THR A 143 7.24 2.35 8.57
C THR A 143 7.60 2.92 7.19
N ALA A 144 7.74 2.09 6.15
CA ALA A 144 8.16 2.58 4.83
C ALA A 144 7.68 1.72 3.67
N PHE A 145 7.74 2.32 2.47
CA PHE A 145 7.83 1.60 1.20
C PHE A 145 9.29 1.50 0.76
N SER A 146 9.64 0.48 -0.02
CA SER A 146 10.96 0.40 -0.67
C SER A 146 11.12 1.47 -1.76
N ALA A 147 12.35 1.66 -2.25
CA ALA A 147 12.60 2.64 -3.30
C ALA A 147 11.96 2.21 -4.64
N GLN A 148 11.98 0.91 -4.97
CA GLN A 148 11.32 0.39 -6.16
C GLN A 148 9.80 0.40 -6.03
N GLN A 149 9.25 0.13 -4.85
CA GLN A 149 7.82 0.32 -4.57
C GLN A 149 7.40 1.77 -4.82
N ILE A 150 8.12 2.76 -4.27
CA ILE A 150 7.86 4.17 -4.52
C ILE A 150 7.96 4.51 -6.01
N ALA A 151 8.98 4.00 -6.70
CA ALA A 151 9.14 4.20 -8.14
C ALA A 151 7.95 3.64 -8.92
N LYS A 152 7.48 2.44 -8.58
CA LYS A 152 6.30 1.81 -9.19
C LYS A 152 5.04 2.64 -8.94
N MET A 153 4.81 3.10 -7.72
CA MET A 153 3.67 3.97 -7.40
C MET A 153 3.69 5.24 -8.25
N ASN A 154 4.85 5.90 -8.38
CA ASN A 154 5.02 7.09 -9.22
C ASN A 154 4.76 6.80 -10.71
N LEU A 155 5.09 5.60 -11.19
CA LEU A 155 4.81 5.21 -12.58
C LEU A 155 3.30 5.12 -12.86
N THR A 156 2.48 4.70 -11.89
CA THR A 156 1.02 4.56 -12.07
C THR A 156 0.30 5.90 -12.32
N VAL A 157 0.87 7.01 -11.86
CA VAL A 157 0.36 8.37 -12.07
C VAL A 157 1.11 9.11 -13.18
N SER A 158 2.16 8.52 -13.74
CA SER A 158 2.96 9.15 -14.80
C SER A 158 2.34 8.98 -16.20
N PRO A 159 2.58 9.92 -17.13
CA PRO A 159 2.18 9.76 -18.54
C PRO A 159 2.84 8.56 -19.24
N LEU A 160 3.97 8.07 -18.70
CA LEU A 160 4.78 6.97 -19.23
C LEU A 160 4.29 5.60 -18.76
N GLY A 161 3.47 5.53 -17.71
CA GLY A 161 2.92 4.28 -17.19
C GLY A 161 1.70 3.84 -17.98
N SER A 162 1.69 2.60 -18.47
CA SER A 162 0.57 2.00 -19.20
C SER A 162 -0.63 1.64 -18.32
N ILE A 163 -0.55 1.85 -17.01
CA ILE A 163 -1.48 1.33 -15.99
C ILE A 163 -2.15 2.50 -15.23
N SER A 164 -3.45 2.33 -14.98
CA SER A 164 -4.47 3.39 -14.87
C SER A 164 -4.53 4.11 -13.50
N ARG A 165 -3.81 5.23 -13.32
CA ARG A 165 -4.22 6.35 -12.41
C ARG A 165 -3.91 7.75 -12.97
N ARG A 166 -3.67 7.87 -14.28
CA ARG A 166 -3.36 9.15 -14.97
C ARG A 166 -4.46 10.22 -14.86
N THR A 167 -5.69 9.82 -14.56
CA THR A 167 -6.80 10.75 -14.34
C THR A 167 -6.73 11.41 -12.97
N LEU A 168 -5.88 10.95 -12.04
CA LEU A 168 -5.64 11.65 -10.78
C LEU A 168 -4.94 12.99 -11.07
N ASN A 169 -5.73 14.02 -11.37
CA ASN A 169 -5.25 15.33 -11.76
C ASN A 169 -5.79 16.37 -10.78
N CYS A 170 -4.88 16.95 -10.01
CA CYS A 170 -5.27 17.89 -8.97
C CYS A 170 -4.97 19.32 -9.38
N THR A 171 -5.83 19.85 -10.27
CA THR A 171 -5.75 21.26 -10.68
C THR A 171 -6.17 22.21 -9.55
N ASN A 172 -7.05 21.72 -8.66
CA ASN A 172 -7.51 22.40 -7.45
C ASN A 172 -7.47 21.41 -6.28
N CYS A 173 -6.29 21.13 -5.75
CA CYS A 173 -6.22 20.46 -4.44
C CYS A 173 -6.84 21.42 -3.42
N PRO A 174 -7.97 21.10 -2.77
CA PRO A 174 -8.33 21.84 -1.57
C PRO A 174 -7.13 21.73 -0.64
N ALA A 175 -6.69 22.87 -0.08
CA ALA A 175 -5.66 22.85 0.96
C ALA A 175 -6.09 21.82 2.01
N VAL A 176 -5.15 20.97 2.45
CA VAL A 176 -5.37 19.96 3.48
C VAL A 176 -6.26 20.58 4.55
N ALA A 177 -7.51 20.14 4.63
CA ALA A 177 -8.41 20.62 5.67
C ALA A 177 -7.74 20.20 6.97
N THR A 178 -7.33 21.17 7.79
CA THR A 178 -6.91 20.89 9.16
C THR A 178 -8.10 20.25 9.86
N TYR A 179 -8.07 18.93 10.02
CA TYR A 179 -9.25 18.15 10.35
C TYR A 179 -9.39 18.04 11.88
N ASN A 180 -10.25 18.90 12.44
CA ASN A 180 -10.69 18.86 13.83
C ASN A 180 -12.22 18.62 13.85
N ASP A 181 -12.70 17.43 13.47
CA ASP A 181 -14.01 16.93 13.95
C ASP A 181 -14.19 15.43 13.60
N PRO A 182 -14.66 14.57 14.51
CA PRO A 182 -14.89 13.17 14.22
C PRO A 182 -16.17 13.03 13.40
N ILE A 183 -16.24 11.97 12.58
CA ILE A 183 -17.44 11.50 11.84
C ILE A 183 -17.53 12.02 10.38
N SER A 184 -17.22 11.10 9.46
CA SER A 184 -17.58 11.04 8.03
C SER A 184 -16.97 12.04 7.03
N THR A 185 -15.68 11.92 6.69
CA THR A 185 -15.19 12.55 5.44
C THR A 185 -14.12 11.73 4.72
N ALA A 186 -14.27 11.63 3.40
CA ALA A 186 -13.26 11.11 2.49
C ALA A 186 -12.01 12.02 2.50
N ALA A 187 -10.85 11.43 2.79
CA ALA A 187 -9.56 12.09 2.60
C ALA A 187 -9.17 12.04 1.12
N HIS A 188 -8.73 13.18 0.56
CA HIS A 188 -8.35 13.32 -0.84
C HIS A 188 -6.84 13.54 -0.93
N MET A 189 -6.09 12.60 -1.51
CA MET A 189 -4.66 12.75 -1.78
C MET A 189 -4.40 13.12 -3.24
N CYS A 190 -3.50 14.07 -3.46
CA CYS A 190 -3.19 14.63 -4.77
C CYS A 190 -1.68 14.69 -5.03
N SER A 191 -1.28 14.32 -6.26
CA SER A 191 0.11 14.47 -6.73
C SER A 191 0.31 15.88 -7.31
N ARG A 192 1.36 16.59 -6.84
CA ARG A 192 1.72 17.93 -7.33
C ARG A 192 2.90 17.81 -8.29
N THR A 193 2.69 18.10 -9.57
CA THR A 193 3.79 18.29 -10.52
C THR A 193 4.39 19.68 -10.28
N THR A 194 5.59 19.76 -9.70
CA THR A 194 6.29 21.04 -9.51
C THR A 194 7.17 21.35 -10.72
N THR A 195 6.73 22.28 -11.57
CA THR A 195 7.64 23.00 -12.47
C THR A 195 8.24 24.19 -11.71
N GLY A 196 9.40 23.97 -11.09
CA GLY A 196 10.30 25.03 -10.61
C GLY A 196 9.77 25.91 -9.47
N GLY A 197 10.32 25.72 -8.26
CA GLY A 197 10.13 26.67 -7.17
C GLY A 197 10.31 26.04 -5.81
N THR A 198 11.33 26.49 -5.09
CA THR A 198 11.67 26.10 -3.72
C THR A 198 10.49 26.24 -2.77
N SER A 199 10.03 25.14 -2.17
CA SER A 199 9.34 25.18 -0.87
C SER A 199 9.43 23.84 -0.16
N SER A 200 9.93 23.89 1.06
CA SER A 200 9.91 22.84 2.08
C SER A 200 8.52 22.21 2.20
N SER A 201 8.39 20.92 1.88
CA SER A 201 7.20 20.13 2.23
C SER A 201 7.58 19.19 3.37
N ARG A 202 6.94 19.41 4.52
CA ARG A 202 7.01 18.47 5.65
C ARG A 202 6.20 17.23 5.30
N THR A 203 6.84 16.09 5.54
CA THR A 203 6.31 14.73 5.55
C THR A 203 5.10 14.64 6.47
N LEU A 204 4.05 13.92 6.04
CA LEU A 204 2.96 13.52 6.92
C LEU A 204 3.52 12.57 7.98
N ILE A 205 3.32 12.95 9.25
CA ILE A 205 3.16 12.02 10.37
C ILE A 205 1.67 11.72 10.43
#